data_AF-A0A3A9XVQ6-F1
#
_entry.id   AF-A0A3A9XVQ6-F1
#
_cell.length_a   1.000
_cell.length_b   1.000
_cell.length_c   1.000
_cell.angle_alpha   90.00
_cell.angle_beta   90.00
_cell.angle_gamma   90.00
#
_symmetry.space_group_name_H-M   'P 1'
#
loop_
_entity.id
_entity.type
_entity.pdbx_description
1 polymer ?
#
loop_
_entity_poly.entity_id
_entity_poly.type
_entity_poly.pdbx_seq_one_letter_code
_entity_poly.pdbx_strand_id
1 'polypeptide(L)'
;MELAIENISYEEEDRANIYLEQQAVFEKIFQLLDSSKIAFVGGVADYINLRSYYEMPVHDLDIIYQDEKDLTPVIEKYNLRRHGINFYNINESREVLVSEIFINKKRVHIDFFKRNFSKMRLQESYLLGTKVLHTSFDEMMKFHNDHIPLLTSDTMGANYEWRRLYKHSKKASLYNNVRYLKEKGLLKQLTK
;
A
#
# COMPACT_ATOMS: atom_id res chain seq x y z
N MET A 1 -17.04 11.49 -9.54
CA MET A 1 -15.76 11.17 -10.20
C MET A 1 -15.75 9.67 -10.32
N GLU A 2 -16.11 9.14 -11.50
CA GLU A 2 -16.14 7.70 -11.73
C GLU A 2 -14.72 7.14 -11.60
N LEU A 3 -14.56 6.12 -10.77
CA LEU A 3 -13.32 5.39 -10.61
C LEU A 3 -12.99 4.76 -11.96
N ALA A 4 -11.85 5.12 -12.56
CA ALA A 4 -11.39 4.45 -13.77
C ALA A 4 -11.04 3.01 -13.40
N ILE A 5 -11.89 2.06 -13.81
CA ILE A 5 -11.69 0.64 -13.53
C ILE A 5 -10.64 0.12 -14.53
N GLU A 6 -9.48 -0.28 -14.03
CA GLU A 6 -8.59 -1.14 -14.81
C GLU A 6 -9.23 -2.53 -14.91
N ASN A 7 -9.76 -2.88 -16.09
CA ASN A 7 -10.43 -4.17 -16.34
C ASN A 7 -9.46 -5.34 -16.60
N ILE A 8 -8.17 -5.17 -16.31
CA ILE A 8 -7.15 -6.20 -16.53
C ILE A 8 -6.89 -6.88 -15.19
N SER A 9 -7.02 -8.21 -15.13
CA SER A 9 -6.87 -8.96 -13.87
C SER A 9 -5.43 -9.02 -13.34
N TYR A 10 -4.46 -8.83 -14.25
CA TYR A 10 -3.02 -8.91 -14.03
C TYR A 10 -2.51 -10.15 -13.27
N GLU A 11 -3.32 -11.21 -13.19
CA GLU A 11 -3.07 -12.33 -12.27
C GLU A 11 -1.74 -13.03 -12.55
N GLU A 12 -1.38 -13.26 -13.82
CA GLU A 12 -0.12 -13.90 -14.19
C GLU A 12 1.09 -13.04 -13.80
N GLU A 13 1.01 -11.72 -14.01
CA GLU A 13 2.06 -10.78 -13.64
C GLU A 13 2.17 -10.63 -12.12
N ASP A 14 1.04 -10.63 -11.40
CA ASP A 14 1.01 -10.66 -9.93
C ASP A 14 1.69 -11.92 -9.39
N ARG A 15 1.38 -13.09 -9.96
CA ARG A 15 1.99 -14.36 -9.53
C ARG A 15 3.48 -14.44 -9.83
N ALA A 16 3.96 -13.76 -10.85
CA ALA A 16 5.38 -13.68 -11.17
C ALA A 16 6.16 -12.71 -10.26
N ASN A 17 5.52 -11.60 -9.84
CA ASN A 17 6.21 -10.48 -9.19
C ASN A 17 5.97 -10.36 -7.67
N ILE A 18 5.06 -11.14 -7.11
CA ILE A 18 4.76 -11.21 -5.67
C ILE A 18 5.34 -12.49 -5.08
N TYR A 19 5.94 -12.45 -3.89
CA TYR A 19 6.44 -13.66 -3.24
C TYR A 19 5.30 -14.64 -2.91
N LEU A 20 5.56 -15.94 -3.09
CA LEU A 20 4.58 -17.02 -2.86
C LEU A 20 3.90 -16.94 -1.48
N GLU A 21 4.66 -16.65 -0.42
CA GLU A 21 4.08 -16.55 0.92
C GLU A 21 3.12 -15.37 1.06
N GLN A 22 3.35 -14.28 0.31
CA GLN A 22 2.45 -13.13 0.29
C GLN A 22 1.21 -13.40 -0.56
N GLN A 23 1.35 -14.10 -1.68
CA GLN A 23 0.21 -14.55 -2.48
C GLN A 23 -0.77 -15.35 -1.61
N ALA A 24 -0.26 -16.32 -0.85
CA ALA A 24 -1.06 -17.12 0.08
C ALA A 24 -1.70 -16.29 1.21
N VAL A 25 -1.05 -15.19 1.64
CA VAL A 25 -1.64 -14.28 2.62
C VAL A 25 -2.74 -13.43 1.99
N PHE A 26 -2.54 -12.90 0.79
CA PHE A 26 -3.59 -12.18 0.05
C PHE A 26 -4.82 -13.06 -0.16
N GLU A 27 -4.63 -14.31 -0.61
CA GLU A 27 -5.73 -15.26 -0.79
C GLU A 27 -6.51 -15.47 0.52
N LYS A 28 -5.83 -15.58 1.67
CA LYS A 28 -6.49 -15.66 2.99
C LYS A 28 -7.23 -14.37 3.35
N ILE A 29 -6.66 -13.21 3.06
CA ILE A 29 -7.32 -11.92 3.29
C ILE A 29 -8.57 -11.79 2.44
N PHE A 30 -8.51 -12.11 1.15
CA PHE A 30 -9.66 -12.04 0.23
C PHE A 30 -10.78 -13.03 0.59
N GLN A 31 -10.44 -14.14 1.26
CA GLN A 31 -11.43 -15.09 1.78
C GLN A 31 -12.11 -14.62 3.08
N LEU A 32 -11.45 -13.76 3.86
CA LEU A 32 -11.90 -13.36 5.19
C LEU A 32 -12.51 -11.97 5.25
N LEU A 33 -12.01 -11.05 4.42
CA LEU A 33 -12.39 -9.65 4.44
C LEU A 33 -13.11 -9.27 3.14
N ASP A 34 -14.11 -8.40 3.26
CA ASP A 34 -14.71 -7.75 2.11
C ASP A 34 -13.72 -6.70 1.56
N SER A 35 -13.11 -6.99 0.39
CA SER A 35 -12.15 -6.11 -0.28
C SER A 35 -12.69 -4.73 -0.65
N SER A 36 -14.02 -4.52 -0.61
CA SER A 36 -14.64 -3.19 -0.80
C SER A 36 -14.66 -2.33 0.47
N LYS A 37 -14.35 -2.92 1.64
CA LYS A 37 -14.36 -2.26 2.97
C LYS A 37 -12.97 -1.96 3.50
N ILE A 38 -11.95 -2.53 2.89
CA ILE A 38 -10.55 -2.29 3.20
C ILE A 38 -9.85 -1.69 2.00
N ALA A 39 -8.74 -1.00 2.22
CA ALA A 39 -7.87 -0.59 1.13
C ALA A 39 -6.40 -0.87 1.44
N PHE A 40 -5.63 -1.21 0.43
CA PHE A 40 -4.19 -1.40 0.55
C PHE A 40 -3.45 -0.07 0.48
N VAL A 41 -2.45 0.08 1.33
CA VAL A 41 -1.54 1.25 1.35
C VAL A 41 -0.09 0.77 1.34
N GLY A 42 0.85 1.72 1.42
CA GLY A 42 2.27 1.39 1.56
C GLY A 42 2.78 0.53 0.41
N GLY A 43 3.52 -0.54 0.75
CA GLY A 43 4.21 -1.37 -0.24
C GLY A 43 3.30 -2.05 -1.27
N VAL A 44 2.09 -2.44 -0.89
CA VAL A 44 1.12 -3.08 -1.80
C VAL A 44 0.55 -2.05 -2.77
N ALA A 45 0.18 -0.86 -2.29
CA ALA A 45 -0.27 0.22 -3.16
C ALA A 45 0.84 0.67 -4.13
N ASP A 46 2.10 0.71 -3.67
CA ASP A 46 3.25 0.99 -4.54
C ASP A 46 3.38 -0.02 -5.66
N TYR A 47 3.24 -1.31 -5.33
CA TYR A 47 3.28 -2.35 -6.34
C TYR A 47 2.17 -2.19 -7.37
N ILE A 48 0.91 -2.03 -6.95
CA ILE A 48 -0.21 -1.90 -7.90
C ILE A 48 -0.01 -0.65 -8.79
N ASN A 49 0.38 0.49 -8.21
CA ASN A 49 0.58 1.74 -8.95
C ASN A 49 1.77 1.74 -9.92
N LEU A 50 2.76 0.87 -9.68
CA LEU A 50 4.04 0.85 -10.40
C LEU A 50 4.36 -0.52 -10.99
N ARG A 51 3.39 -1.44 -11.13
CA ARG A 51 3.65 -2.87 -11.43
C ARG A 51 4.56 -3.09 -12.64
N SER A 52 4.43 -2.25 -13.67
CA SER A 52 5.25 -2.31 -14.89
C SER A 52 6.72 -1.91 -14.69
N TYR A 53 7.08 -1.40 -13.50
CA TYR A 53 8.39 -0.84 -13.16
C TYR A 53 8.90 -1.30 -11.80
N TYR A 54 8.12 -2.09 -11.05
CA TYR A 54 8.37 -2.41 -9.65
C TYR A 54 7.92 -3.85 -9.33
N GLU A 55 8.87 -4.69 -8.94
CA GLU A 55 8.59 -5.95 -8.26
C GLU A 55 8.17 -5.67 -6.81
N MET A 56 7.45 -6.58 -6.15
CA MET A 56 7.01 -6.39 -4.76
C MET A 56 7.97 -7.07 -3.77
N PRO A 57 9.05 -6.41 -3.29
CA PRO A 57 10.00 -6.98 -2.33
C PRO A 57 9.51 -6.92 -0.87
N VAL A 58 8.25 -6.58 -0.66
CA VAL A 58 7.72 -6.17 0.64
C VAL A 58 7.54 -7.43 1.51
N HIS A 59 7.67 -7.37 2.84
CA HIS A 59 7.44 -8.54 3.74
C HIS A 59 6.24 -8.35 4.67
N ASP A 60 5.63 -7.18 4.57
CA ASP A 60 4.54 -6.64 5.35
C ASP A 60 3.39 -6.20 4.43
N LEU A 61 2.17 -6.25 4.94
CA LEU A 61 0.98 -5.74 4.27
C LEU A 61 0.42 -4.61 5.11
N ASP A 62 0.27 -3.43 4.51
CA ASP A 62 -0.38 -2.30 5.15
C ASP A 62 -1.81 -2.19 4.61
N ILE A 63 -2.79 -2.32 5.50
CA ILE A 63 -4.22 -2.29 5.19
C ILE A 63 -4.87 -1.16 5.98
N ILE A 64 -5.78 -0.41 5.35
CA ILE A 64 -6.60 0.59 6.03
C ILE A 64 -8.07 0.15 6.07
N TYR A 65 -8.77 0.55 7.12
CA TYR A 65 -10.18 0.22 7.34
C TYR A 65 -10.93 1.40 7.98
N GLN A 66 -12.26 1.46 7.81
CA GLN A 66 -13.11 2.48 8.46
C GLN A 66 -13.78 1.97 9.74
N ASP A 67 -14.43 0.79 9.67
CA ASP A 67 -15.08 0.16 10.80
C ASP A 67 -14.29 -1.09 11.24
N GLU A 68 -14.02 -1.22 12.53
CA GLU A 68 -13.29 -2.36 13.07
C GLU A 68 -14.11 -3.66 12.96
N LYS A 69 -15.44 -3.56 12.86
CA LYS A 69 -16.33 -4.71 12.61
C LYS A 69 -16.04 -5.40 11.28
N ASP A 70 -15.54 -4.66 10.29
CA ASP A 70 -15.15 -5.22 9.00
C ASP A 70 -13.93 -6.15 9.16
N LEU A 71 -13.17 -6.04 10.25
CA LEU A 71 -12.02 -6.89 10.57
C LEU A 71 -12.34 -8.09 11.46
N THR A 72 -13.59 -8.24 11.93
CA THR A 72 -13.99 -9.32 12.86
C THR A 72 -13.49 -10.71 12.44
N PRO A 73 -13.63 -11.15 11.16
CA PRO A 73 -13.16 -12.48 10.76
C PRO A 73 -11.65 -12.68 10.94
N VAL A 74 -10.85 -11.64 10.77
CA VAL A 74 -9.39 -11.68 10.96
C VAL A 74 -9.04 -11.59 12.44
N ILE A 75 -9.76 -10.79 13.22
CA ILE A 75 -9.61 -10.72 14.69
C ILE A 75 -9.81 -12.11 15.31
N GLU A 76 -10.90 -12.78 14.96
CA GLU A 76 -11.24 -14.10 15.50
C GLU A 76 -10.25 -15.19 15.08
N LYS A 77 -9.76 -15.13 13.83
CA LYS A 77 -8.89 -16.18 13.28
C LYS A 77 -7.41 -16.01 13.60
N TYR A 78 -6.92 -14.77 13.66
CA TYR A 78 -5.49 -14.47 13.79
C TYR A 78 -5.11 -13.67 15.04
N ASN A 79 -6.09 -13.34 15.89
CA ASN A 79 -5.87 -12.64 17.17
C ASN A 79 -5.05 -11.34 17.00
N LEU A 80 -5.69 -10.33 16.40
CA LEU A 80 -5.06 -9.03 16.17
C LEU A 80 -4.61 -8.38 17.48
N ARG A 81 -3.36 -7.92 17.53
CA ARG A 81 -2.79 -7.20 18.67
C ARG A 81 -2.82 -5.71 18.45
N ARG A 82 -3.24 -4.95 19.46
CA ARG A 82 -3.28 -3.48 19.38
C ARG A 82 -1.96 -2.89 19.88
N HIS A 83 -1.38 -2.00 19.08
CA HIS A 83 -0.15 -1.28 19.41
C HIS A 83 -0.34 0.24 19.22
N GLY A 84 0.17 1.03 20.16
CA GLY A 84 0.25 2.48 20.00
C GLY A 84 1.37 2.86 19.03
N ILE A 85 1.13 3.83 18.13
CA ILE A 85 2.12 4.30 17.16
C ILE A 85 2.31 5.81 17.21
N ASN A 86 3.57 6.23 17.08
CA ASN A 86 3.97 7.65 17.03
C ASN A 86 4.54 8.09 15.67
N PHE A 87 4.81 7.14 14.76
CA PHE A 87 5.54 7.41 13.51
C PHE A 87 4.67 8.03 12.42
N TYR A 88 3.36 7.93 12.52
CA TYR A 88 2.41 8.38 11.51
C TYR A 88 1.42 9.36 12.14
N ASN A 89 1.65 10.66 11.96
CA ASN A 89 0.77 11.74 12.41
C ASN A 89 -0.59 11.77 11.68
N ILE A 90 -0.83 10.78 10.83
CA ILE A 90 -1.98 10.59 9.95
C ILE A 90 -3.04 9.63 10.53
N ASN A 91 -2.84 9.15 11.76
CA ASN A 91 -3.69 8.11 12.36
C ASN A 91 -4.73 8.72 13.31
N GLU A 92 -6.02 8.61 12.97
CA GLU A 92 -7.13 9.14 13.77
C GLU A 92 -7.18 8.49 15.17
N SER A 93 -6.73 7.24 15.30
CA SER A 93 -6.69 6.50 16.56
C SER A 93 -5.33 6.47 17.25
N ARG A 94 -4.23 6.91 16.61
CA ARG A 94 -2.83 6.66 17.05
C ARG A 94 -2.53 5.19 17.40
N GLU A 95 -3.30 4.27 16.84
CA GLU A 95 -3.20 2.84 17.09
C GLU A 95 -3.13 2.05 15.79
N VAL A 96 -2.44 0.92 15.82
CA VAL A 96 -2.40 -0.08 14.75
C VAL A 96 -2.82 -1.42 15.31
N LEU A 97 -3.64 -2.16 14.56
CA LEU A 97 -3.93 -3.56 14.82
C LEU A 97 -2.98 -4.40 14.00
N VAL A 98 -2.35 -5.39 14.63
CA VAL A 98 -1.24 -6.14 14.04
C VAL A 98 -1.57 -7.61 14.01
N SER A 99 -1.32 -8.24 12.87
CA SER A 99 -1.37 -9.69 12.68
C SER A 99 -0.02 -10.23 12.22
N GLU A 100 0.24 -11.48 12.56
CA GLU A 100 1.33 -12.25 11.97
C GLU A 100 0.78 -13.54 11.40
N ILE A 101 0.94 -13.75 10.09
CA ILE A 101 0.54 -15.00 9.43
C ILE A 101 1.79 -15.74 9.00
N PHE A 102 1.88 -17.01 9.41
CA PHE A 102 2.98 -17.90 9.04
C PHE A 102 2.58 -18.76 7.84
N ILE A 103 3.36 -18.69 6.76
CA ILE A 103 3.25 -19.53 5.56
C ILE A 103 4.64 -20.13 5.30
N ASN A 104 4.75 -21.45 5.17
CA ASN A 104 6.01 -22.15 4.88
C ASN A 104 7.18 -21.74 5.82
N LYS A 105 6.89 -21.58 7.11
CA LYS A 105 7.83 -21.10 8.15
C LYS A 105 8.33 -19.66 7.97
N LYS A 106 7.85 -18.92 6.96
CA LYS A 106 8.07 -17.47 6.86
C LYS A 106 6.91 -16.73 7.49
N ARG A 107 7.23 -15.62 8.14
CA ARG A 107 6.27 -14.72 8.76
C ARG A 107 5.96 -13.59 7.79
N VAL A 108 4.68 -13.32 7.58
CA VAL A 108 4.19 -12.13 6.91
C VAL A 108 3.49 -11.27 7.96
N HIS A 109 3.94 -10.03 8.08
CA HIS A 109 3.38 -9.06 9.02
C HIS A 109 2.22 -8.32 8.36
N ILE A 110 1.16 -8.02 9.09
CA ILE A 110 0.03 -7.24 8.56
C ILE A 110 -0.32 -6.17 9.56
N ASP A 111 -0.26 -4.93 9.12
CA ASP A 111 -0.65 -3.74 9.88
C ASP A 111 -1.99 -3.22 9.36
N PHE A 112 -2.95 -3.08 10.28
CA PHE A 112 -4.27 -2.54 10.01
C PHE A 112 -4.41 -1.17 10.67
N PHE A 113 -4.59 -0.13 9.86
CA PHE A 113 -4.69 1.25 10.32
C PHE A 113 -6.11 1.79 10.11
N LYS A 114 -6.71 2.38 11.15
CA LYS A 114 -8.00 3.03 11.02
C LYS A 114 -7.85 4.34 10.22
N ARG A 115 -8.59 4.49 9.12
CA ARG A 115 -8.57 5.71 8.29
C ARG A 115 -9.97 6.06 7.83
N ASN A 116 -10.23 7.35 7.65
CA ASN A 116 -11.41 7.81 6.96
C ASN A 116 -11.16 7.83 5.44
N PHE A 117 -11.85 6.95 4.70
CA PHE A 117 -11.69 6.82 3.25
C PHE A 117 -12.09 8.11 2.50
N SER A 118 -12.97 8.94 3.07
CA SER A 118 -13.36 10.22 2.45
C SER A 118 -12.23 11.25 2.43
N LYS A 119 -11.16 11.05 3.19
CA LYS A 119 -10.00 11.95 3.27
C LYS A 119 -8.84 11.51 2.39
N MET A 120 -9.00 10.43 1.63
CA MET A 120 -7.94 9.83 0.83
C MET A 120 -8.46 9.55 -0.58
N ARG A 121 -7.61 9.74 -1.59
CA ARG A 121 -7.95 9.32 -2.95
C ARG A 121 -7.61 7.85 -3.13
N LEU A 122 -8.64 7.02 -3.00
CA LEU A 122 -8.59 5.59 -3.28
C LEU A 122 -8.97 5.30 -4.72
N GLN A 123 -8.47 4.19 -5.25
CA GLN A 123 -8.84 3.66 -6.57
C GLN A 123 -9.00 2.14 -6.51
N GLU A 124 -9.72 1.60 -7.49
CA GLU A 124 -9.91 0.16 -7.67
C GLU A 124 -8.99 -0.37 -8.75
N SER A 125 -8.28 -1.44 -8.46
CA SER A 125 -7.51 -2.23 -9.43
C SER A 125 -7.59 -3.71 -9.06
N TYR A 126 -7.03 -4.59 -9.91
CA TYR A 126 -6.91 -6.00 -9.59
C TYR A 126 -5.57 -6.33 -8.92
N LEU A 127 -5.63 -7.25 -7.96
CA LEU A 127 -4.49 -7.88 -7.31
C LEU A 127 -4.77 -9.37 -7.16
N LEU A 128 -3.95 -10.21 -7.81
CA LEU A 128 -4.11 -11.66 -7.89
C LEU A 128 -5.52 -12.06 -8.36
N GLY A 129 -6.02 -11.38 -9.41
CA GLY A 129 -7.36 -11.62 -9.96
C GLY A 129 -8.54 -11.11 -9.11
N THR A 130 -8.28 -10.54 -7.93
CA THR A 130 -9.31 -9.98 -7.05
C THR A 130 -9.33 -8.45 -7.16
N LYS A 131 -10.52 -7.86 -7.30
CA LYS A 131 -10.67 -6.41 -7.27
C LYS A 131 -10.47 -5.89 -5.85
N VAL A 132 -9.60 -4.90 -5.68
CA VAL A 132 -9.21 -4.33 -4.39
C VAL A 132 -9.21 -2.81 -4.45
N LEU A 133 -9.49 -2.16 -3.32
CA LEU A 133 -9.20 -0.74 -3.16
C LEU A 133 -7.74 -0.54 -2.74
N HIS A 134 -7.13 0.53 -3.22
CA HIS A 134 -5.80 0.96 -2.77
C HIS A 134 -5.62 2.47 -2.91
N THR A 135 -4.57 3.00 -2.26
CA THR A 135 -4.21 4.41 -2.39
C THR A 135 -3.74 4.73 -3.81
N SER A 136 -4.28 5.81 -4.39
CA SER A 136 -3.99 6.20 -5.77
C SER A 136 -2.53 6.57 -6.02
N PHE A 137 -2.13 6.54 -7.29
CA PHE A 137 -0.79 6.93 -7.74
C PHE A 137 -0.39 8.32 -7.23
N ASP A 138 -1.28 9.31 -7.34
CA ASP A 138 -0.99 10.69 -6.94
C ASP A 138 -0.80 10.82 -5.42
N GLU A 139 -1.61 10.10 -4.63
CA GLU A 139 -1.49 10.06 -3.17
C GLU A 139 -0.18 9.39 -2.74
N MET A 140 0.18 8.24 -3.33
CA MET A 140 1.43 7.55 -2.99
C MET A 140 2.66 8.37 -3.41
N MET A 141 2.63 8.99 -4.60
CA MET A 141 3.68 9.89 -5.05
C MET A 141 3.84 11.08 -4.08
N LYS A 142 2.73 11.73 -3.70
CA LYS A 142 2.76 12.83 -2.73
C LYS A 142 3.32 12.35 -1.40
N PHE A 143 2.82 11.24 -0.86
CA PHE A 143 3.28 10.64 0.38
C PHE A 143 4.80 10.42 0.40
N HIS A 144 5.38 9.84 -0.66
CA HIS A 144 6.81 9.61 -0.74
C HIS A 144 7.63 10.90 -0.86
N ASN A 145 7.18 11.87 -1.65
CA ASN A 145 7.85 13.16 -1.79
C ASN A 145 7.79 13.97 -0.47
N ASP A 146 6.64 13.98 0.22
CA ASP A 146 6.44 14.70 1.48
C ASP A 146 7.16 14.01 2.66
N HIS A 147 7.37 12.69 2.61
CA HIS A 147 8.12 11.96 3.66
C HIS A 147 9.61 12.26 3.67
N ILE A 148 10.22 12.59 2.53
CA ILE A 148 11.64 12.93 2.45
C ILE A 148 12.00 14.09 3.39
N PRO A 149 11.39 15.29 3.27
CA PRO A 149 11.70 16.42 4.15
C PRO A 149 11.34 16.16 5.61
N LEU A 150 10.32 15.34 5.90
CA LEU A 150 10.00 14.93 7.27
C LEU A 150 11.14 14.11 7.89
N LEU A 151 11.67 13.13 7.15
CA LEU A 151 12.76 12.26 7.59
C LEU A 151 14.13 12.95 7.62
N THR A 152 14.30 14.04 6.86
CA THR A 152 15.53 14.86 6.84
C THR A 152 15.44 16.13 7.67
N SER A 153 14.33 16.36 8.37
CA SER A 153 14.18 17.56 9.21
C SER A 153 15.16 17.54 10.37
N ASP A 154 15.72 18.71 10.72
CA ASP A 154 16.62 18.88 11.88
C ASP A 154 15.99 18.34 13.19
N THR A 155 14.66 18.26 13.23
CA THR A 155 13.86 17.74 14.33
C THR A 155 14.05 16.24 14.58
N MET A 156 14.48 15.45 13.58
CA MET A 156 14.75 14.02 13.77
C MET A 156 16.06 13.77 14.52
N GLY A 157 17.04 14.69 14.47
CA GLY A 157 18.29 14.62 15.22
C GLY A 157 18.97 13.24 15.18
N ALA A 158 19.19 12.62 16.36
CA ALA A 158 19.81 11.30 16.50
C ALA A 158 18.94 10.11 16.04
N ASN A 159 17.65 10.33 15.78
CA ASN A 159 16.71 9.30 15.31
C ASN A 159 16.62 9.24 13.78
N TYR A 160 17.62 9.77 13.07
CA TYR A 160 17.66 9.78 11.62
C TYR A 160 17.67 8.36 11.04
N GLU A 161 16.62 8.02 10.28
CA GLU A 161 16.45 6.68 9.71
C GLU A 161 16.90 6.64 8.25
N TRP A 162 18.22 6.62 8.00
CA TRP A 162 18.79 6.58 6.64
C TRP A 162 18.16 5.51 5.74
N ARG A 163 17.87 4.32 6.29
CA ARG A 163 17.21 3.24 5.55
C ARG A 163 15.79 3.63 5.09
N ARG A 164 15.02 4.32 5.94
CA ARG A 164 13.70 4.81 5.55
C ARG A 164 13.82 5.94 4.54
N LEU A 165 14.72 6.91 4.76
CA LEU A 165 14.97 7.97 3.79
C LEU A 165 15.31 7.39 2.41
N TYR A 166 16.27 6.47 2.33
CA TYR A 166 16.65 5.82 1.09
C TYR A 166 15.47 5.11 0.40
N LYS A 167 14.64 4.38 1.18
CA LYS A 167 13.41 3.73 0.69
C LYS A 167 12.45 4.76 0.07
N HIS A 168 12.15 5.85 0.77
CA HIS A 168 11.22 6.87 0.28
C HIS A 168 11.79 7.66 -0.91
N SER A 169 13.08 8.00 -0.91
CA SER A 169 13.75 8.67 -2.03
C SER A 169 13.73 7.84 -3.32
N LYS A 170 14.00 6.52 -3.23
CA LYS A 170 13.93 5.62 -4.40
C LYS A 170 12.52 5.58 -4.98
N LYS A 171 11.50 5.47 -4.11
CA LYS A 171 10.09 5.43 -4.55
C LYS A 171 9.65 6.75 -5.14
N ALA A 172 9.93 7.88 -4.48
CA ALA A 172 9.64 9.21 -5.01
C ALA A 172 10.25 9.43 -6.40
N SER A 173 11.52 9.06 -6.58
CA SER A 173 12.20 9.12 -7.88
C SER A 173 11.48 8.29 -8.95
N LEU A 174 11.07 7.07 -8.62
CA LEU A 174 10.36 6.20 -9.57
C LEU A 174 8.99 6.78 -9.96
N TYR A 175 8.17 7.22 -8.99
CA TYR A 175 6.89 7.87 -9.26
C TYR A 175 7.05 9.11 -10.15
N ASN A 176 8.01 9.98 -9.84
CA ASN A 176 8.27 11.21 -10.59
C ASN A 176 8.71 10.89 -12.03
N ASN A 177 9.53 9.86 -12.23
CA ASN A 177 9.94 9.41 -13.57
C ASN A 177 8.76 8.85 -14.38
N VAL A 178 7.92 8.00 -13.78
CA VAL A 178 6.73 7.47 -14.45
C VAL A 178 5.78 8.60 -14.84
N ARG A 179 5.58 9.57 -13.94
CA ARG A 179 4.78 10.78 -14.24
C ARG A 179 5.36 11.57 -15.42
N TYR A 180 6.65 11.85 -15.41
CA TYR A 180 7.32 12.56 -16.50
C TYR A 180 7.18 11.83 -17.85
N LEU A 181 7.32 10.49 -17.87
CA LEU A 181 7.14 9.70 -19.09
C LEU A 181 5.70 9.76 -19.60
N LYS A 182 4.69 9.70 -18.72
CA LYS A 182 3.28 9.88 -19.08
C LYS A 182 3.02 11.26 -19.69
N GLU A 183 3.50 12.32 -19.03
CA GLU A 183 3.38 13.71 -19.51
C GLU A 183 4.05 13.90 -20.88
N LYS A 184 5.26 13.36 -21.07
CA LYS A 184 5.97 13.38 -22.36
C LYS A 184 5.22 12.62 -23.46
N GLY A 185 4.60 11.49 -23.13
CA GLY A 185 3.77 10.72 -24.05
C GLY A 185 2.56 11.51 -24.54
N LEU A 186 1.85 12.18 -23.63
CA LEU A 186 0.70 13.03 -23.92
C LEU A 186 1.08 14.22 -24.81
N LEU A 187 2.19 14.90 -24.52
CA LEU A 187 2.68 16.01 -25.34
C LEU A 187 2.94 15.57 -26.79
N LYS A 188 3.54 14.40 -27.00
CA LYS A 188 3.78 13.85 -28.35
C LYS A 188 2.49 13.53 -29.11
N GLN A 189 1.40 13.21 -28.41
CA GLN A 189 0.09 12.96 -29.02
C GLN A 189 -0.64 14.26 -29.38
N LEU A 190 -0.47 15.32 -28.59
CA LEU A 190 -1.08 16.63 -28.84
C LEU A 190 -0.39 17.43 -29.95
N THR A 191 0.89 17.16 -30.21
CA THR A 191 1.66 17.82 -31.27
C THR A 191 1.65 17.08 -32.61
N LYS A 192 0.86 16.01 -32.72
CA LYS A 192 0.61 15.27 -33.98
C LYS A 192 -0.74 15.67 -34.55
#